data_AF-A0AA95JEW9-F1
#
_entry.id   AF-A0AA95JEW9-F1
#
_cell.length_a   1.000
_cell.length_b   1.000
_cell.length_c   1.000
_cell.angle_alpha   90.00
_cell.angle_beta   90.00
_cell.angle_gamma   90.00
#
_symmetry.space_group_name_H-M   'P 1'
#
loop_
_entity.id
_entity.type
_entity.pdbx_description
1 polymer ?
#
loop_
_entity_poly.entity_id
_entity_poly.type
_entity_poly.pdbx_seq_one_letter_code
_entity_poly.pdbx_strand_id
1 'polypeptide(L)'
;MIRALSLVATAALAFAAPVVAQQAPAANSGPPIILPISPKSPAEAELEVKTEAFKIRIAPLQAELHAAVRASGGDTAKGMAAVDAVLARYRPDIESYAVELDAYFDGLIGEAPDDATRQRIAADKAKAGATLRGIPDQIRAGAPQAIASMGGASQ
;
A
#
# COMPACT_ATOMS: atom_id res chain seq x y z
N MET A 1 -65.25 17.43 -6.49
CA MET A 1 -65.90 17.43 -5.17
C MET A 1 -65.06 16.59 -4.21
N ILE A 2 -64.81 17.11 -3.01
CA ILE A 2 -64.50 16.38 -1.75
C ILE A 2 -63.13 15.66 -1.73
N ARG A 3 -62.08 16.25 -1.15
CA ARG A 3 -61.69 16.36 0.28
C ARG A 3 -61.64 15.04 1.08
N ALA A 4 -60.41 14.75 1.49
CA ALA A 4 -59.93 14.19 2.76
C ALA A 4 -60.22 12.72 3.10
N LEU A 5 -59.14 12.00 3.45
CA LEU A 5 -58.95 11.02 4.55
C LEU A 5 -57.68 10.23 4.21
N SER A 6 -56.74 9.85 5.07
CA SER A 6 -56.36 10.21 6.43
C SER A 6 -54.99 9.53 6.62
N LEU A 7 -54.12 10.18 7.38
CA LEU A 7 -52.85 9.66 7.85
C LEU A 7 -53.11 8.54 8.87
N VAL A 8 -52.47 7.37 8.72
CA VAL A 8 -52.21 6.45 9.83
C VAL A 8 -50.72 6.11 9.81
N ALA A 9 -50.05 6.54 10.87
CA ALA A 9 -48.69 6.16 11.21
C ALA A 9 -48.72 4.88 12.04
N THR A 10 -47.87 3.93 11.69
CA THR A 10 -47.39 2.89 12.60
C THR A 10 -45.89 2.80 12.45
N ALA A 11 -45.19 3.37 13.44
CA ALA A 11 -43.79 3.11 13.68
C ALA A 11 -43.65 1.72 14.30
N ALA A 12 -42.86 0.85 13.67
CA ALA A 12 -42.25 -0.28 14.33
C ALA A 12 -40.78 -0.30 13.91
N LEU A 13 -39.93 0.01 14.88
CA LEU A 13 -38.48 -0.04 14.81
C LEU A 13 -38.02 -1.46 14.49
N ALA A 14 -37.38 -1.64 13.34
CA ALA A 14 -36.55 -2.80 13.07
C ALA A 14 -35.29 -2.34 12.32
N PHE A 15 -34.15 -2.70 12.90
CA PHE A 15 -32.81 -2.48 12.39
C PHE A 15 -32.67 -2.86 10.92
N ALA A 16 -32.33 -1.89 10.06
CA ALA A 16 -31.47 -2.06 8.89
C ALA A 16 -31.17 -0.68 8.29
N ALA A 17 -29.89 -0.44 7.99
CA ALA A 17 -29.41 0.75 7.31
C ALA A 17 -30.15 1.00 5.97
N PRO A 18 -30.24 2.26 5.50
CA PRO A 18 -31.00 2.61 4.32
C PRO A 18 -30.41 1.97 3.07
N VAL A 19 -31.14 1.03 2.48
CA VAL A 19 -30.98 0.70 1.07
C VAL A 19 -31.50 1.92 0.29
N VAL A 20 -30.58 2.74 -0.23
CA VAL A 20 -30.93 3.72 -1.24
C VAL A 20 -31.17 2.94 -2.52
N ALA A 21 -32.44 2.62 -2.77
CA ALA A 21 -32.93 2.21 -4.08
C ALA A 21 -32.81 3.42 -5.03
N GLN A 22 -31.65 3.57 -5.65
CA GLN A 22 -31.48 4.50 -6.76
C GLN A 22 -31.91 3.75 -8.03
N GLN A 23 -33.01 4.22 -8.63
CA GLN A 23 -33.50 3.82 -9.94
C GLN A 23 -32.33 3.72 -10.93
N ALA A 24 -32.05 2.50 -11.40
CA ALA A 24 -31.12 2.27 -12.49
C ALA A 24 -31.67 2.90 -13.78
N PRO A 25 -30.90 3.73 -14.49
CA PRO A 25 -31.18 4.07 -15.87
C PRO A 25 -31.15 2.80 -16.72
N ALA A 26 -32.03 2.72 -17.71
CA ALA A 26 -32.05 1.66 -18.70
C ALA A 26 -30.63 1.37 -19.21
N ALA A 27 -30.19 0.12 -19.05
CA ALA A 27 -28.95 -0.36 -19.61
C ALA A 27 -29.04 -0.23 -21.14
N ASN A 28 -28.28 0.73 -21.70
CA ASN A 28 -27.91 0.71 -23.10
C ASN A 28 -27.13 -0.57 -23.35
N SER A 29 -27.79 -1.58 -23.91
CA SER A 29 -27.16 -2.77 -24.48
C SER A 29 -26.44 -2.38 -25.78
N GLY A 30 -25.34 -1.63 -25.65
CA GLY A 30 -24.32 -1.56 -26.69
C GLY A 30 -23.51 -2.86 -26.70
N PRO A 31 -22.97 -3.30 -27.85
CA PRO A 31 -22.07 -4.44 -27.89
C PRO A 31 -20.90 -4.21 -26.92
N PRO A 32 -20.42 -5.25 -26.21
CA PRO A 32 -19.27 -5.12 -25.33
C PRO A 32 -18.09 -4.61 -26.15
N ILE A 33 -17.59 -3.41 -25.83
CA ILE A 33 -16.28 -2.98 -26.28
C ILE A 33 -15.29 -3.87 -25.53
N ILE A 34 -14.84 -4.93 -26.18
CA ILE A 34 -13.67 -5.69 -25.77
C ILE A 34 -12.48 -4.76 -26.01
N LEU A 35 -12.04 -4.05 -24.97
CA LEU A 35 -10.74 -3.38 -25.01
C LEU A 35 -9.67 -4.49 -25.10
N PRO A 36 -8.72 -4.40 -26.04
CA PRO A 36 -7.62 -5.35 -26.09
C PRO A 36 -6.83 -5.24 -24.79
N ILE A 37 -6.87 -6.30 -24.00
CA ILE A 37 -5.91 -6.53 -22.91
C ILE A 37 -4.55 -6.64 -23.60
N SER A 38 -3.76 -5.57 -23.57
CA SER A 38 -2.42 -5.63 -24.13
C SER A 38 -1.63 -6.67 -23.33
N PRO A 39 -0.96 -7.63 -23.99
CA PRO A 39 -0.16 -8.61 -23.27
C PRO A 39 0.96 -7.89 -22.50
N LYS A 40 1.14 -8.29 -21.24
CA LYS A 40 2.20 -7.82 -20.37
C LYS A 40 3.56 -7.99 -21.07
N SER A 41 4.40 -6.96 -21.06
CA SER A 41 5.73 -7.08 -21.69
C SER A 41 6.61 -8.06 -20.90
N PRO A 42 7.59 -8.73 -21.54
CA PRO A 42 8.49 -9.64 -20.83
C PRO A 42 9.21 -8.97 -19.64
N ALA A 43 9.63 -7.72 -19.80
CA ALA A 43 10.27 -6.94 -18.73
C ALA A 43 9.33 -6.68 -17.55
N GLU A 44 8.05 -6.40 -17.82
CA GLU A 44 7.06 -6.22 -16.76
C GLU A 44 6.74 -7.54 -16.05
N ALA A 45 6.70 -8.66 -16.77
CA ALA A 45 6.50 -9.99 -16.19
C ALA A 45 7.65 -10.37 -15.26
N GLU A 46 8.90 -10.08 -15.64
CA GLU A 46 10.06 -10.30 -14.79
C GLU A 46 10.03 -9.44 -13.53
N LEU A 47 9.68 -8.15 -13.66
CA LEU A 47 9.52 -7.25 -12.52
C LEU A 47 8.45 -7.76 -11.55
N GLU A 48 7.33 -8.28 -12.05
CA GLU A 48 6.26 -8.84 -11.21
C GLU A 48 6.77 -10.04 -10.39
N VAL A 49 7.50 -10.97 -11.00
CA VAL A 49 8.12 -12.10 -10.29
C VAL A 49 9.08 -11.59 -9.20
N LYS A 50 9.93 -10.61 -9.51
CA LYS A 50 10.86 -10.00 -8.54
C LYS A 50 10.11 -9.30 -7.41
N THR A 51 8.99 -8.64 -7.72
CA THR A 51 8.12 -7.96 -6.76
C THR A 51 7.46 -8.94 -5.81
N GLU A 52 6.91 -10.04 -6.31
CA GLU A 52 6.33 -11.09 -5.45
C GLU A 52 7.39 -11.74 -4.57
N ALA A 53 8.58 -12.02 -5.11
CA ALA A 53 9.69 -12.55 -4.33
C ALA A 53 10.13 -11.57 -3.22
N PHE A 54 10.19 -10.26 -3.52
CA PHE A 54 10.47 -9.23 -2.53
C PHE A 54 9.40 -9.18 -1.43
N LYS A 55 8.10 -9.16 -1.81
CA LYS A 55 6.97 -9.18 -0.87
C LYS A 55 7.04 -10.35 0.10
N ILE A 56 7.36 -11.55 -0.40
CA ILE A 56 7.54 -12.75 0.44
C ILE A 56 8.68 -12.54 1.44
N ARG A 57 9.82 -12.00 0.99
CA ARG A 57 10.98 -11.75 1.85
C ARG A 57 10.69 -10.72 2.94
N ILE A 58 9.95 -9.63 2.63
CA ILE A 58 9.66 -8.57 3.60
C ILE A 58 8.40 -8.80 4.44
N ALA A 59 7.54 -9.77 4.10
CA ALA A 59 6.32 -10.07 4.85
C ALA A 59 6.51 -10.22 6.38
N PRO A 60 7.57 -10.88 6.89
CA PRO A 60 7.79 -11.00 8.33
C PRO A 60 8.23 -9.70 9.03
N LEU A 61 8.72 -8.68 8.30
CA LEU A 61 9.33 -7.48 8.86
C LEU A 61 8.45 -6.81 9.94
N GLN A 62 7.16 -6.59 9.65
CA GLN A 62 6.27 -5.92 10.59
C GLN A 62 6.09 -6.71 11.88
N ALA A 63 5.94 -8.04 11.79
CA ALA A 63 5.78 -8.90 12.94
C ALA A 63 7.05 -8.93 13.80
N GLU A 64 8.22 -8.96 13.17
CA GLU A 64 9.52 -8.91 13.87
C GLU A 64 9.75 -7.58 14.57
N LEU A 65 9.41 -6.45 13.94
CA LEU A 65 9.49 -5.13 14.56
C LEU A 65 8.58 -5.03 15.79
N HIS A 66 7.35 -5.52 15.69
CA HIS A 66 6.43 -5.53 16.82
C HIS A 66 6.91 -6.44 17.96
N ALA A 67 7.47 -7.61 17.64
CA ALA A 67 8.07 -8.50 18.63
C ALA A 67 9.28 -7.84 19.32
N ALA A 68 10.14 -7.15 18.56
CA ALA A 68 11.27 -6.40 19.09
C ALA A 68 10.83 -5.29 20.06
N VAL A 69 9.84 -4.48 19.66
CA VAL A 69 9.27 -3.43 20.50
C VAL A 69 8.64 -4.03 21.77
N ARG A 70 7.87 -5.11 21.66
CA ARG A 70 7.27 -5.78 22.83
C ARG A 70 8.31 -6.34 23.79
N ALA A 71 9.32 -7.03 23.28
CA ALA A 71 10.39 -7.63 24.08
C ALA A 71 11.28 -6.59 24.80
N SER A 72 11.21 -5.32 24.36
CA SER A 72 11.88 -4.21 25.05
C SER A 72 11.27 -3.89 26.41
N GLY A 73 9.98 -4.19 26.62
CA GLY A 73 9.27 -3.84 27.86
C GLY A 73 9.17 -2.33 28.09
N GLY A 74 9.24 -1.51 27.03
CA GLY A 74 9.23 -0.05 27.13
C GLY A 74 10.62 0.59 27.34
N ASP A 75 11.68 -0.21 27.51
CA ASP A 75 13.05 0.30 27.52
C ASP A 75 13.41 0.82 26.12
N THR A 76 13.59 2.13 26.02
CA THR A 76 13.87 2.81 24.74
C THR A 76 15.21 2.39 24.15
N ALA A 77 16.26 2.23 24.95
CA ALA A 77 17.58 1.86 24.45
C ALA A 77 17.56 0.42 23.92
N LYS A 78 16.97 -0.50 24.69
CA LYS A 78 16.80 -1.91 24.29
C LYS A 78 15.90 -2.04 23.05
N GLY A 79 14.79 -1.31 23.01
CA GLY A 79 13.85 -1.34 21.90
C GLY A 79 14.45 -0.79 20.61
N MET A 80 15.16 0.33 20.67
CA MET A 80 15.84 0.90 19.50
C MET A 80 16.93 -0.04 18.97
N ALA A 81 17.74 -0.64 19.86
CA ALA A 81 18.75 -1.61 19.45
C ALA A 81 18.12 -2.85 18.77
N ALA A 82 16.97 -3.32 19.26
CA ALA A 82 16.26 -4.45 18.67
C ALA A 82 15.63 -4.09 17.30
N VAL A 83 15.04 -2.91 17.17
CA VAL A 83 14.52 -2.41 15.88
C VAL A 83 15.64 -2.27 14.86
N ASP A 84 16.77 -1.69 15.25
CA ASP A 84 17.94 -1.55 14.38
C ASP A 84 18.48 -2.90 13.91
N ALA A 85 18.54 -3.89 14.80
CA ALA A 85 18.95 -5.25 14.46
C ALA A 85 17.99 -5.92 13.46
N VAL A 86 16.68 -5.71 13.60
CA VAL A 86 15.68 -6.18 12.62
C VAL A 86 15.93 -5.48 11.28
N LEU A 87 15.94 -4.15 11.25
CA LEU A 87 16.10 -3.38 10.01
C LEU A 87 17.41 -3.70 9.28
N ALA A 88 18.50 -3.95 10.00
CA ALA A 88 19.77 -4.34 9.41
C ALA A 88 19.67 -5.64 8.59
N ARG A 89 18.81 -6.59 8.97
CA ARG A 89 18.59 -7.83 8.20
C ARG A 89 17.86 -7.59 6.88
N TYR A 90 16.94 -6.63 6.84
CA TYR A 90 16.09 -6.37 5.68
C TYR A 90 16.62 -5.28 4.74
N ARG A 91 17.55 -4.42 5.20
CA ARG A 91 18.18 -3.39 4.35
C ARG A 91 18.74 -3.94 3.03
N PRO A 92 19.46 -5.07 2.99
CA PRO A 92 19.97 -5.63 1.73
C PRO A 92 18.86 -6.03 0.75
N ASP A 93 17.75 -6.60 1.24
CA ASP A 93 16.62 -6.98 0.37
C ASP A 93 15.91 -5.76 -0.23
N ILE A 94 15.74 -4.70 0.57
CA ILE A 94 15.15 -3.43 0.15
C ILE A 94 16.04 -2.75 -0.89
N GLU A 95 17.35 -2.70 -0.65
CA GLU A 95 18.31 -2.12 -1.59
C GLU A 95 18.37 -2.92 -2.89
N SER A 96 18.42 -4.26 -2.79
CA SER A 96 18.43 -5.13 -3.96
C SER A 96 17.18 -4.93 -4.81
N TYR A 97 15.99 -4.88 -4.22
CA TYR A 97 14.77 -4.60 -4.97
C TYR A 97 14.74 -3.18 -5.56
N ALA A 98 15.31 -2.18 -4.86
CA ALA A 98 15.44 -0.83 -5.39
C ALA A 98 16.30 -0.77 -6.65
N VAL A 99 17.42 -1.52 -6.67
CA VAL A 99 18.28 -1.64 -7.86
C VAL A 99 17.54 -2.32 -9.02
N GLU A 100 16.77 -3.38 -8.76
CA GLU A 100 15.97 -4.05 -9.79
C GLU A 100 14.89 -3.13 -10.38
N LEU A 101 14.24 -2.33 -9.53
CA LEU A 101 13.26 -1.35 -9.95
C LEU A 101 13.91 -0.20 -10.75
N ASP A 102 15.08 0.28 -10.31
CA ASP A 102 15.87 1.28 -11.02
C ASP A 102 16.26 0.80 -12.43
N ALA A 103 16.65 -0.47 -12.57
CA ALA A 103 16.99 -1.09 -13.86
C ALA A 103 15.78 -1.22 -14.79
N TYR A 104 14.61 -1.57 -14.26
CA TYR A 104 13.37 -1.57 -15.02
C TYR A 104 13.04 -0.18 -15.58
N PHE A 105 13.16 0.86 -14.75
CA PHE A 105 12.96 2.23 -15.21
C PHE A 105 13.99 2.67 -16.26
N ASP A 106 15.26 2.25 -16.14
CA ASP A 106 16.26 2.53 -17.17
C ASP A 106 15.89 1.91 -18.52
N GLY A 107 15.30 0.72 -18.52
CA GLY A 107 14.71 0.11 -19.72
C GLY A 107 13.63 1.00 -20.33
N LEU A 108 12.66 1.44 -19.53
CA LEU A 108 11.58 2.32 -19.99
C LEU A 108 12.09 3.68 -20.53
N ILE A 109 13.15 4.22 -19.92
CA ILE A 109 13.83 5.45 -20.37
C ILE A 109 14.48 5.25 -21.74
N GLY A 110 15.11 4.09 -21.96
CA GLY A 110 15.73 3.72 -23.22
C GLY A 110 14.73 3.51 -24.36
N GLU A 111 13.52 3.04 -24.03
CA GLU A 111 12.42 2.82 -24.98
C GLU A 111 11.53 4.06 -25.18
N ALA A 112 11.71 5.12 -24.39
CA ALA A 112 10.86 6.30 -24.42
C ALA A 112 10.92 7.02 -25.79
N PRO A 113 9.76 7.33 -26.41
CA PRO A 113 9.69 7.87 -27.78
C PRO A 113 10.13 9.33 -27.88
N ASP A 114 10.11 10.07 -26.77
CA ASP A 114 10.40 11.49 -26.72
C ASP A 114 11.04 11.90 -25.38
N ASP A 115 11.69 13.06 -25.37
CA ASP A 115 12.42 13.57 -24.20
C ASP A 115 11.50 13.89 -23.02
N ALA A 116 10.27 14.34 -23.25
CA ALA A 116 9.34 14.66 -22.17
C ALA A 116 8.89 13.37 -21.45
N THR A 117 8.61 12.31 -22.21
CA THR A 117 8.33 10.98 -21.67
C THR A 117 9.54 10.44 -20.90
N ARG A 118 10.75 10.57 -21.44
CA ARG A 118 11.98 10.14 -20.76
C ARG A 118 12.19 10.87 -19.44
N GLN A 119 12.00 12.19 -19.40
CA GLN A 119 12.14 13.00 -18.19
C GLN A 119 11.10 12.62 -17.13
N ARG A 120 9.86 12.34 -17.53
CA ARG A 120 8.81 11.86 -16.61
C ARG A 120 9.20 10.54 -15.97
N ILE A 121 9.62 9.57 -16.78
CA ILE A 121 10.03 8.24 -16.29
C ILE A 121 11.25 8.36 -15.37
N ALA A 122 12.23 9.22 -15.69
CA ALA A 122 13.38 9.47 -14.84
C ALA A 122 13.00 10.11 -13.48
N ALA A 123 12.01 11.01 -13.46
CA ALA A 123 11.49 11.56 -12.21
C ALA A 123 10.78 10.49 -11.37
N ASP A 124 9.99 9.63 -12.01
CA ASP A 124 9.31 8.51 -11.35
C ASP A 124 10.32 7.51 -10.76
N LYS A 125 11.38 7.17 -11.51
CA LYS A 125 12.51 6.37 -11.04
C LYS A 125 13.12 6.94 -9.76
N ALA A 126 13.52 8.21 -9.80
CA ALA A 126 14.17 8.87 -8.67
C ALA A 126 13.27 8.85 -7.42
N LYS A 127 11.97 9.12 -7.59
CA LYS A 127 10.99 9.06 -6.50
C LYS A 127 10.81 7.65 -5.96
N ALA A 128 10.66 6.65 -6.82
CA ALA A 128 10.44 5.27 -6.42
C ALA A 128 11.64 4.71 -5.64
N GLY A 129 12.85 4.89 -6.18
CA GLY A 129 14.09 4.46 -5.55
C GLY A 129 14.32 5.14 -4.19
N ALA A 130 14.10 6.46 -4.09
CA ALA A 130 14.21 7.18 -2.83
C ALA A 130 13.16 6.75 -1.80
N THR A 131 11.91 6.52 -2.24
CA THR A 131 10.83 6.08 -1.36
C THR A 131 11.16 4.73 -0.74
N LEU A 132 11.58 3.76 -1.56
CA LEU A 132 11.86 2.40 -1.10
C LEU A 132 13.06 2.38 -0.14
N ARG A 133 14.16 3.07 -0.50
CA ARG A 133 15.36 3.16 0.34
C ARG A 133 15.14 3.92 1.65
N GLY A 134 14.16 4.82 1.70
CA GLY A 134 13.80 5.58 2.88
C GLY A 134 12.98 4.81 3.92
N ILE A 135 12.37 3.67 3.57
CA ILE A 135 11.48 2.91 4.46
C ILE A 135 12.17 2.53 5.78
N PRO A 136 13.41 1.98 5.82
CA PRO A 136 14.06 1.64 7.07
C PRO A 136 14.23 2.83 8.02
N ASP A 137 14.57 4.01 7.47
CA ASP A 137 14.79 5.21 8.27
C ASP A 137 13.46 5.78 8.79
N GLN A 138 12.39 5.70 8.00
CA GLN A 138 11.03 6.04 8.45
C GLN A 138 10.58 5.15 9.60
N ILE A 139 10.82 3.83 9.51
CA ILE A 139 10.51 2.89 10.59
C ILE A 139 11.31 3.22 11.84
N ARG A 140 12.62 3.44 11.70
CA ARG A 140 13.51 3.81 12.79
C ARG A 140 13.04 5.11 13.48
N ALA A 141 12.61 6.10 12.70
CA ALA A 141 12.14 7.39 13.22
C ALA A 141 10.82 7.27 14.02
N GLY A 142 9.95 6.31 13.67
CA GLY A 142 8.70 6.03 14.38
C GLY A 142 8.81 5.05 15.56
N ALA A 143 9.94 4.36 15.69
CA ALA A 143 10.16 3.36 16.73
C ALA A 143 10.10 3.91 18.18
N PRO A 144 10.65 5.10 18.50
CA PRO A 144 10.58 5.65 19.86
C PRO A 144 9.14 5.79 20.38
N GLN A 145 8.22 6.27 19.54
CA GLN A 145 6.82 6.44 19.89
C GLN A 145 6.13 5.09 20.13
N ALA A 146 6.44 4.09 19.31
CA ALA A 146 5.92 2.73 19.47
C ALA A 146 6.42 2.08 20.78
N ILE A 147 7.70 2.28 21.12
CA ILE A 147 8.30 1.75 22.36
C ILE A 147 7.71 2.45 23.59
N ALA A 148 7.60 3.78 23.57
CA ALA A 148 7.02 4.54 24.67
C ALA A 148 5.56 4.14 24.96
N SER A 149 4.77 3.88 23.91
CA SER A 149 3.38 3.42 24.04
C SER A 149 3.27 2.06 24.75
N MET A 150 4.29 1.19 24.63
CA MET A 150 4.32 -0.09 25.34
C MET A 150 4.67 0.04 26.83
N GLY A 151 5.53 1.01 27.18
CA GLY A 151 5.87 1.29 28.58
C GLY A 151 4.69 1.87 29.39
N GLY A 152 3.80 2.63 28.73
CA GLY A 152 2.60 3.20 29.37
C GLY A 152 1.44 2.21 29.57
N ALA A 153 1.38 1.12 28.80
CA ALA A 153 0.32 0.11 28.88
C ALA A 153 0.48 -0.91 30.02
N SER A 154 1.59 -0.83 30.77
CA SER A 154 1.92 -1.76 31.87
C SER A 154 1.77 -1.14 33.26
N GLN A 155 1.14 0.04 33.37
CA GLN A 155 0.80 0.70 34.64
C GLN A 155 -0.69 0.60 34.96
#